data_AF-A0A1G0GV54-F1
#
_entry.id   AF-A0A1G0GV54-F1
#
_cell.length_a   1.000
_cell.length_b   1.000
_cell.length_c   1.000
_cell.angle_alpha   90.00
_cell.angle_beta   90.00
_cell.angle_gamma   90.00
#
_symmetry.space_group_name_H-M   'P 1'
#
loop_
_entity.id
_entity.type
_entity.pdbx_description
1 polymer ?
#
loop_
_entity_poly.entity_id
_entity_poly.type
_entity_poly.pdbx_seq_one_letter_code
_entity_poly.pdbx_strand_id
1 'polypeptide(L)'
;MFARLSAVYGHIWQSQFKSEGFLALAKKEWEETLREFEDYSINLAINTCRKRHEMPPTLPMLYQLCRSFQPLRVSQYRVPDDGLPTNPAVLEKYNQIIAEKLAKKSEKEI
;
A
#
# COMPACT_ATOMS: atom_id res chain seq x y z
N MET A 1 -10.66 -3.91 -15.42
CA MET A 1 -9.73 -2.75 -15.30
C MET A 1 -9.67 -1.86 -16.55
N PHE A 2 -9.32 -2.35 -17.75
CA PHE A 2 -9.15 -1.49 -18.96
C PHE A 2 -10.34 -0.57 -19.24
N ALA A 3 -11.58 -1.07 -19.11
CA ALA A 3 -12.78 -0.24 -19.26
C ALA A 3 -12.85 0.92 -18.25
N ARG A 4 -12.38 0.71 -17.01
CA ARG A 4 -12.31 1.77 -16.00
C ARG A 4 -11.28 2.84 -16.39
N LEU A 5 -10.11 2.43 -16.87
CA LEU A 5 -9.08 3.36 -17.35
C LEU A 5 -9.56 4.14 -18.58
N SER A 6 -10.26 3.48 -19.52
CA SER A 6 -10.93 4.14 -20.63
C SER A 6 -11.98 5.17 -20.18
N ALA A 7 -12.77 4.86 -19.15
CA ALA A 7 -13.78 5.78 -18.64
C ALA A 7 -13.16 6.99 -17.91
N VAL A 8 -12.02 6.81 -17.25
CA VAL A 8 -11.32 7.87 -16.50
C VAL A 8 -10.52 8.78 -17.43
N TYR A 9 -9.76 8.21 -18.35
CA TYR A 9 -8.78 8.94 -19.16
C TYR A 9 -9.20 9.12 -20.63
N GLY A 10 -10.34 8.54 -21.03
CA GLY A 10 -10.94 8.72 -22.35
C GLY A 10 -9.96 8.45 -23.49
N HIS A 11 -9.88 9.41 -24.39
CA HIS A 11 -9.04 9.34 -25.59
C HIS A 11 -7.54 9.16 -25.28
N ILE A 12 -7.04 9.67 -24.14
CA ILE A 12 -5.62 9.58 -23.76
C ILE A 12 -5.23 8.12 -23.55
N TRP A 13 -6.10 7.34 -22.91
CA TRP A 13 -5.89 5.91 -22.74
C TRP A 13 -6.12 5.12 -24.02
N GLN A 14 -7.19 5.42 -24.76
CA GLN A 14 -7.55 4.67 -25.97
C GLN A 14 -6.51 4.84 -27.08
N SER A 15 -5.95 6.04 -27.25
CA SER A 15 -4.96 6.36 -28.30
C SER A 15 -3.62 5.64 -28.15
N GLN A 16 -3.32 5.08 -26.97
CA GLN A 16 -2.13 4.26 -26.72
C GLN A 16 -2.16 2.93 -27.48
N PHE A 17 -3.35 2.43 -27.83
CA PHE A 17 -3.54 1.11 -28.41
C PHE A 17 -4.08 1.22 -29.85
N LYS A 18 -3.18 1.51 -30.79
CA LYS A 18 -3.53 1.79 -32.19
C LYS A 18 -3.87 0.57 -33.04
N SER A 19 -3.48 -0.63 -32.61
CA SER A 19 -3.79 -1.88 -33.29
C SER A 19 -4.47 -2.86 -32.34
N GLU A 20 -5.38 -3.66 -32.87
CA GLU A 20 -6.08 -4.69 -32.09
C GLU A 20 -5.11 -5.73 -31.53
N GLY A 21 -4.07 -6.10 -32.29
CA GLY A 21 -3.03 -7.01 -31.84
C GLY A 21 -2.24 -6.46 -30.64
N PHE A 22 -1.88 -5.16 -30.66
CA PHE A 22 -1.20 -4.53 -29.55
C PHE A 22 -2.12 -4.36 -28.33
N LEU A 23 -3.41 -4.07 -28.55
CA LEU A 23 -4.41 -4.02 -27.47
C LEU A 23 -4.57 -5.38 -26.79
N ALA A 24 -4.62 -6.47 -27.57
CA ALA A 24 -4.71 -7.83 -27.04
C ALA A 24 -3.46 -8.19 -26.22
N LEU A 25 -2.27 -7.88 -26.74
CA LEU A 25 -1.01 -8.06 -26.02
C LEU A 25 -0.99 -7.27 -24.71
N ALA A 26 -1.35 -5.98 -24.75
CA ALA A 26 -1.39 -5.14 -23.56
C ALA A 26 -2.37 -5.66 -22.51
N LYS A 27 -3.58 -6.08 -22.90
CA LYS A 27 -4.54 -6.67 -21.95
C LYS A 27 -3.95 -7.90 -21.26
N LYS A 28 -3.30 -8.79 -22.03
CA LYS A 28 -2.65 -9.99 -21.52
C LYS A 28 -1.54 -9.65 -20.52
N GLU A 29 -0.61 -8.77 -20.90
CA GLU A 29 0.52 -8.36 -20.04
C GLU A 29 0.05 -7.74 -18.72
N TRP A 30 -0.97 -6.88 -18.80
CA TRP A 30 -1.53 -6.27 -17.61
C TRP A 30 -2.27 -7.29 -16.72
N GLU A 31 -3.01 -8.22 -17.31
CA GLU A 31 -3.69 -9.29 -16.57
C GLU A 31 -2.68 -10.20 -15.86
N GLU A 32 -1.64 -10.64 -16.56
CA GLU A 32 -0.59 -11.50 -16.00
C GLU A 32 0.17 -10.79 -14.88
N THR A 33 0.57 -9.55 -15.09
CA THR A 33 1.32 -8.75 -14.10
C THR A 33 0.51 -8.44 -12.85
N LEU A 34 -0.81 -8.22 -13.00
CA LEU A 34 -1.68 -7.84 -11.89
C LEU A 34 -2.39 -9.03 -11.23
N ARG A 35 -2.20 -10.26 -11.73
CA ARG A 35 -2.84 -11.47 -11.23
C ARG A 35 -2.58 -11.75 -9.75
N GLU A 36 -1.45 -11.28 -9.21
CA GLU A 36 -1.11 -11.46 -7.80
C GLU A 36 -1.81 -10.50 -6.83
N PHE A 37 -2.62 -9.56 -7.34
CA PHE A 37 -3.36 -8.62 -6.53
C PHE A 37 -4.84 -8.96 -6.48
N GLU A 38 -5.44 -8.75 -5.31
CA GLU A 38 -6.89 -8.78 -5.17
C GLU A 38 -7.53 -7.60 -5.90
N ASP A 39 -8.76 -7.82 -6.38
CA ASP A 39 -9.56 -6.77 -7.03
C ASP A 39 -9.67 -5.50 -6.18
N TYR A 40 -9.70 -5.65 -4.85
CA TYR A 40 -9.69 -4.51 -3.93
C TYR A 40 -8.47 -3.60 -4.14
N SER A 41 -7.25 -4.15 -4.15
CA SER A 41 -6.01 -3.39 -4.33
C SER A 41 -5.95 -2.73 -5.71
N ILE A 42 -6.36 -3.45 -6.76
CA ILE A 42 -6.40 -2.92 -8.14
C ILE A 42 -7.39 -1.74 -8.22
N ASN A 43 -8.57 -1.90 -7.64
CA ASN A 43 -9.59 -0.86 -7.65
C ASN A 43 -9.17 0.39 -6.86
N LEU A 44 -8.49 0.19 -5.73
CA LEU A 44 -7.94 1.27 -4.92
C LEU A 44 -6.82 2.02 -5.65
N ALA A 45 -5.96 1.30 -6.38
CA ALA A 45 -4.92 1.89 -7.22
C ALA A 45 -5.50 2.74 -8.35
N ILE A 46 -6.48 2.23 -9.10
CA ILE A 46 -7.17 3.00 -10.14
C ILE A 46 -7.84 4.26 -9.57
N ASN A 47 -8.50 4.14 -8.41
CA ASN A 47 -9.12 5.28 -7.75
C ASN A 47 -8.10 6.33 -7.30
N THR A 48 -6.92 5.88 -6.87
CA THR A 48 -5.81 6.75 -6.50
C THR A 48 -5.26 7.47 -7.73
N CYS A 49 -5.06 6.76 -8.84
CA CYS A 49 -4.62 7.36 -10.09
C CYS A 49 -5.59 8.42 -10.58
N ARG A 50 -6.89 8.14 -10.57
CA ARG A 50 -7.94 9.10 -10.96
C ARG A 50 -7.89 10.40 -10.16
N LYS A 51 -7.54 10.34 -8.88
CA LYS A 51 -7.51 11.51 -7.98
C LYS A 51 -6.22 12.32 -8.08
N ARG A 52 -5.11 11.69 -8.46
CA ARG A 52 -3.76 12.25 -8.31
C ARG A 52 -3.03 12.49 -9.63
N HIS A 53 -3.48 11.89 -10.72
CA HIS A 53 -2.77 11.92 -11.99
C HIS A 53 -3.72 12.27 -13.13
N GLU A 54 -3.37 13.32 -13.88
CA GLU A 54 -4.07 13.73 -15.11
C GLU A 54 -3.88 12.70 -16.23
N MET A 55 -2.73 12.03 -16.25
CA MET A 55 -2.38 11.02 -17.24
C MET A 55 -2.66 9.60 -16.73
N PRO A 56 -2.99 8.66 -17.63
CA PRO A 56 -3.16 7.26 -17.26
C PRO A 56 -1.86 6.66 -16.70
N PRO A 57 -1.96 5.76 -15.71
CA PRO A 57 -0.79 5.09 -15.17
C PRO A 57 -0.18 4.15 -16.21
N THR A 58 1.15 3.99 -16.15
CA THR A 58 1.83 2.88 -16.82
C THR A 58 1.63 1.59 -16.02
N LEU A 59 1.83 0.42 -16.65
CA LEU A 59 1.73 -0.86 -15.97
C LEU A 59 2.67 -0.95 -14.74
N PRO A 60 3.97 -0.59 -14.83
CA PRO A 60 4.85 -0.60 -13.66
C PRO A 60 4.38 0.32 -12.54
N MET A 61 3.84 1.50 -12.88
CA MET A 61 3.34 2.44 -11.90
C MET A 61 2.10 1.91 -11.18
N LEU A 62 1.15 1.31 -11.92
CA LEU A 62 -0.04 0.71 -11.29
C LEU A 62 0.36 -0.49 -10.42
N TYR A 63 1.31 -1.31 -10.87
CA TYR A 63 1.85 -2.42 -10.09
C TYR A 63 2.40 -1.98 -8.72
N GLN A 64 3.23 -0.93 -8.71
CA GLN A 64 3.80 -0.39 -7.47
C GLN A 64 2.72 0.17 -6.53
N LEU A 65 1.68 0.80 -7.10
CA LEU A 65 0.53 1.25 -6.32
C LEU A 65 -0.24 0.06 -5.72
N CYS A 66 -0.49 -0.99 -6.49
CA CYS A 66 -1.14 -2.20 -5.96
C CYS A 66 -0.33 -2.82 -4.82
N ARG A 67 1.00 -2.91 -4.96
CA ARG A 67 1.90 -3.39 -3.90
C ARG A 67 1.85 -2.55 -2.64
N SER A 68 1.72 -1.23 -2.74
CA SER A 68 1.69 -0.36 -1.55
C SER A 68 0.40 -0.49 -0.74
N PHE A 69 -0.68 -0.99 -1.36
CA PHE A 69 -1.95 -1.28 -0.69
C PHE A 69 -2.05 -2.70 -0.15
N GLN A 70 -1.11 -3.58 -0.48
CA GLN A 70 -1.07 -4.89 0.17
C GLN A 70 -0.74 -4.69 1.66
N PRO A 71 -1.37 -5.47 2.56
CA PRO A 71 -0.94 -5.48 3.95
C PRO A 71 0.55 -5.78 3.99
N LEU A 72 1.28 -5.08 4.86
CA LEU A 72 2.68 -5.40 5.12
C LEU A 72 2.77 -6.90 5.36
N ARG A 73 3.43 -7.63 4.46
CA ARG A 73 3.80 -9.01 4.77
C ARG A 73 4.61 -8.90 6.05
N VAL A 74 4.09 -9.51 7.12
CA VAL A 74 4.72 -9.50 8.44
C VAL A 74 6.20 -9.75 8.19
N SER A 75 7.03 -8.77 8.55
CA SER A 75 8.45 -8.82 8.24
C SER A 75 8.97 -10.16 8.75
N GLN A 76 9.53 -10.97 7.85
CA GLN A 76 10.24 -12.21 8.20
C GLN A 76 11.39 -11.92 9.18
N TYR A 77 11.77 -10.64 9.32
CA TYR A 77 12.86 -10.15 10.15
C TYR A 77 12.44 -9.57 11.50
N ARG A 78 11.19 -9.78 11.93
CA ARG A 78 10.86 -9.57 13.35
C ARG A 78 9.73 -10.49 13.80
N VAL A 79 10.06 -11.75 13.99
CA VAL A 79 9.51 -12.46 15.14
C VAL A 79 10.08 -11.69 16.35
N PRO A 80 9.27 -11.08 17.22
CA PRO A 80 9.77 -10.70 18.54
C PRO A 80 10.37 -11.97 19.10
N ASP A 81 11.69 -11.99 19.28
CA ASP A 81 12.35 -13.01 20.05
C ASP A 81 11.48 -13.23 21.28
N ASP A 82 11.01 -14.46 21.45
CA ASP A 82 10.30 -14.98 22.61
C ASP A 82 11.18 -14.91 23.87
N GLY A 83 12.31 -14.20 23.81
CA GLY A 83 12.49 -13.00 24.65
C GLY A 83 12.15 -13.34 26.07
N LEU A 84 13.02 -14.18 26.64
CA LEU A 84 13.00 -14.61 28.03
C LEU A 84 12.38 -13.50 28.88
N PRO A 85 11.35 -13.83 29.71
CA PRO A 85 10.61 -12.83 30.46
C PRO A 85 11.60 -11.86 31.10
N THR A 86 11.52 -10.60 30.67
CA THR A 86 12.36 -9.52 31.22
C THR A 86 12.27 -9.62 32.73
N ASN A 87 13.42 -9.62 33.41
CA ASN A 87 13.48 -9.73 34.88
C ASN A 87 12.40 -8.80 35.49
N PRO A 88 11.47 -9.32 36.32
CA PRO A 88 10.31 -8.58 36.79
C PRO A 88 10.69 -7.25 37.45
N ALA A 89 11.86 -7.19 38.12
CA ALA A 89 12.37 -5.97 38.73
C ALA A 89 12.71 -4.87 37.70
N VAL A 90 13.16 -5.26 36.50
CA VAL A 90 13.46 -4.31 35.41
C VAL A 90 12.15 -3.76 34.83
N LEU A 91 11.16 -4.63 34.61
CA LEU A 91 9.85 -4.21 34.11
C LEU A 91 9.16 -3.23 35.07
N GLU A 92 9.18 -3.53 36.36
CA GLU A 92 8.59 -2.68 37.39
C GLU A 92 9.26 -1.31 37.46
N LYS A 93 10.60 -1.27 37.41
CA LYS A 93 11.36 -0.01 37.36
C LYS A 93 10.97 0.84 36.16
N TYR A 94 10.85 0.24 34.97
CA TYR A 94 10.46 0.99 33.77
C TYR A 94 9.01 1.47 33.83
N ASN A 95 8.09 0.66 34.38
CA ASN A 95 6.70 1.08 34.58
C ASN A 95 6.60 2.29 35.51
N GLN A 96 7.39 2.33 36.59
CA GLN A 96 7.47 3.49 37.50
C GLN A 96 8.01 4.73 36.78
N ILE A 97 9.10 4.58 36.02
CA ILE A 97 9.68 5.69 35.22
C ILE A 97 8.65 6.24 34.22
N ILE A 98 7.88 5.37 33.57
CA ILE A 98 6.84 5.77 32.63
C ILE A 98 5.73 6.53 33.36
N ALA A 99 5.25 6.02 34.50
CA ALA A 99 4.22 6.67 35.29
C ALA A 99 4.64 8.08 35.76
N GLU A 100 5.87 8.23 36.24
CA GLU A 100 6.43 9.54 36.63
C GLU A 100 6.51 10.52 35.46
N LYS A 101 6.93 10.04 34.28
CA LYS A 101 7.01 10.88 33.09
C LYS A 101 5.62 11.34 32.63
N LEU A 102 4.61 10.49 32.77
CA LEU A 102 3.22 10.84 32.45
C LEU A 102 2.67 11.88 33.44
N ALA A 103 2.91 11.72 34.74
CA ALA A 103 2.50 12.68 35.77
C ALA A 103 3.17 14.06 35.60
N LYS A 104 4.49 14.07 35.35
CA LYS A 104 5.24 15.31 35.08
C LYS A 104 4.83 15.99 33.78
N LYS A 105 4.25 15.25 32.83
CA LYS A 105 3.72 15.81 31.60
C LYS A 105 2.38 16.50 31.86
N SER A 106 1.47 15.89 32.62
CA SER A 106 0.18 16.50 32.98
C SER A 106 0.33 17.75 33.84
N GLU A 107 1.35 17.82 34.70
CA GLU A 107 1.62 19.00 35.53
C GLU A 107 2.21 20.18 34.74
N LYS A 108 2.78 19.95 33.56
CA LYS A 108 3.34 20.99 32.69
C LYS A 108 2.35 21.54 31.66
N GLU A 109 1.20 20.89 31.51
CA GLU A 109 0.13 21.27 30.57
C GLU A 109 -0.99 22.10 31.25
N ILE A 110 -0.82 22.49 32.52
CA ILE A 110 -1.66 23.41 33.31
C ILE A 110 -0.88 24.70 33.57
#